data_AF-A0A930WN04-F1
#
_entry.id   AF-A0A930WN04-F1
#
_cell.length_a   1.000
_cell.length_b   1.000
_cell.length_c   1.000
_cell.angle_alpha   90.00
_cell.angle_beta   90.00
_cell.angle_gamma   90.00
#
_symmetry.space_group_name_H-M   'P 1'
#
loop_
_entity.id
_entity.type
_entity.pdbx_description
1 polymer ?
#
loop_
_entity_poly.entity_id
_entity_poly.type
_entity_poly.pdbx_seq_one_letter_code
_entity_poly.pdbx_strand_id
1 'polypeptide(L)' 'IATLYVELYESSEERLVGGVIFDDERHYRFVYEDGLLHYEEEKL' A
#
# COMPACT_ATOMS: atom_id res chain seq x y z
N ILE A 1 -0.03 5.80 -12.48
CA ILE A 1 0.02 4.62 -11.57
C ILE A 1 0.11 3.44 -12.50
N ALA A 2 1.23 2.74 -12.47
CA ALA A 2 1.43 1.55 -13.30
C ALA A 2 0.67 0.37 -12.69
N THR A 3 0.84 0.15 -11.38
CA THR A 3 0.25 -0.98 -10.68
C THR A 3 -0.16 -0.58 -9.26
N LEU A 4 -1.38 -0.97 -8.86
CA LEU A 4 -1.82 -0.99 -7.47
C LEU A 4 -2.07 -2.44 -7.09
N TYR A 5 -1.54 -2.89 -5.96
CA TYR A 5 -1.72 -4.26 -5.50
C TYR A 5 -2.01 -4.32 -3.99
N VAL A 6 -2.65 -5.41 -3.59
CA VAL A 6 -3.03 -5.70 -2.22
C VAL A 6 -2.36 -7.01 -1.82
N GLU A 7 -1.59 -6.98 -0.74
CA GLU A 7 -0.93 -8.17 -0.17
C GLU A 7 -1.79 -8.80 0.92
N LEU A 8 -2.44 -7.97 1.74
CA LEU A 8 -3.33 -8.42 2.81
C LEU A 8 -4.58 -7.56 2.82
N TYR A 9 -5.73 -8.22 2.93
CA TYR A 9 -7.02 -7.59 3.18
C TYR A 9 -7.72 -8.34 4.30
N GLU A 10 -7.96 -7.64 5.42
CA GLU A 10 -8.65 -8.17 6.60
C GLU A 10 -9.93 -7.36 6.83
N SER A 11 -11.06 -7.92 6.37
CA SER A 11 -12.36 -7.22 6.43
C SER A 11 -12.87 -6.99 7.85
N SER A 12 -12.42 -7.77 8.83
CA SER A 12 -12.84 -7.63 10.23
C SER A 12 -12.19 -6.45 10.94
N GLU A 13 -11.01 -6.03 10.49
CA GLU A 13 -10.19 -4.98 11.11
C GLU A 13 -10.10 -3.73 10.22
N GLU A 14 -10.88 -3.69 9.13
CA GLU A 14 -10.80 -2.64 8.10
C GLU A 14 -9.36 -2.36 7.64
N ARG A 15 -8.53 -3.42 7.62
CA ARG A 15 -7.09 -3.33 7.41
C ARG A 15 -6.71 -3.77 6.00
N LEU A 16 -5.88 -2.97 5.35
CA LEU A 16 -5.38 -3.20 3.99
C LEU A 16 -3.88 -2.93 3.93
N VAL A 17 -3.10 -3.93 3.54
CA VAL A 17 -1.66 -3.80 3.27
C VAL A 17 -1.43 -4.02 1.80
N GLY A 18 -0.66 -3.14 1.19
CA GLY A 18 -0.36 -3.25 -0.22
C GLY A 18 0.73 -2.29 -0.67
N GLY A 19 0.80 -2.08 -1.97
CA GLY A 19 1.74 -1.13 -2.54
C GLY A 19 1.26 -0.54 -3.84
N VAL A 20 1.89 0.55 -4.22
CA VAL A 20 1.69 1.23 -5.49
C VAL A 20 3.02 1.40 -6.19
N ILE A 21 3.05 1.05 -7.47
CA ILE A 21 4.20 1.25 -8.36
C ILE A 21 3.79 2.32 -9.36
N PHE A 22 4.56 3.40 -9.40
CA PHE A 22 4.39 4.48 -10.35
C PHE A 22 5.10 4.18 -11.68
N ASP A 23 4.71 4.90 -12.72
CA ASP A 23 5.27 4.75 -14.07
C ASP A 23 6.77 5.14 -14.13
N ASP A 24 7.25 5.87 -13.13
CA ASP A 24 8.65 6.27 -12.94
C ASP A 24 9.43 5.32 -12.00
N GLU A 25 8.94 4.08 -11.85
CA GLU A 25 9.52 3.01 -11.04
C GLU A 25 9.55 3.27 -9.52
N ARG A 26 9.03 4.41 -9.04
CA ARG A 26 8.90 4.62 -7.60
C ARG A 26 7.89 3.64 -7.01
N HIS A 27 8.32 2.97 -5.95
CA HIS A 27 7.52 1.98 -5.25
C HIS A 27 7.24 2.46 -3.83
N TYR A 28 5.96 2.55 -3.49
CA TYR A 28 5.51 2.87 -2.13
C TYR A 28 4.75 1.69 -1.55
N ARG A 29 5.07 1.34 -0.31
CA ARG A 29 4.28 0.41 0.50
C ARG A 29 3.31 1.20 1.36
N PHE A 30 2.10 0.67 1.55
CA PHE A 30 1.10 1.29 2.40
C PHE A 30 0.43 0.29 3.34
N VAL A 31 0.02 0.82 4.49
CA VAL A 31 -0.88 0.18 5.44
C VAL A 31 -2.04 1.14 5.68
N TYR A 32 -3.26 0.68 5.42
CA TYR A 32 -4.48 1.36 5.81
C TYR A 32 -5.10 0.58 6.96
N GLU A 33 -5.29 1.24 8.10
CA GLU A 33 -5.79 0.64 9.33
C GLU A 33 -6.45 1.74 10.18
N ASP A 34 -7.57 1.44 10.83
CA ASP A 34 -8.31 2.39 11.67
C ASP A 34 -8.65 3.74 10.97
N GLY A 35 -8.89 3.70 9.65
CA GLY A 35 -9.17 4.90 8.86
C GLY A 35 -7.96 5.78 8.55
N LEU A 36 -6.75 5.34 8.92
CA LEU A 36 -5.49 6.05 8.69
C LEU A 36 -4.66 5.34 7.63
N LEU A 37 -4.14 6.12 6.68
CA LEU A 37 -3.23 5.63 5.65
C LEU A 37 -1.79 5.99 6.02
N HIS A 38 -0.99 4.98 6.33
CA HIS A 38 0.46 5.09 6.48
C HIS A 38 1.13 4.58 5.22
N TYR A 39 2.17 5.28 4.76
CA TYR A 39 2.93 4.87 3.58
C TYR A 39 4.39 5.26 3.69
N GLU A 40 5.25 4.47 3.06
CA GLU A 40 6.68 4.73 2.96
C GLU A 40 7.20 4.34 1.57
N GLU A 41 8.23 5.05 1.11
CA GLU A 41 8.93 4.72 -0.12
C GLU A 41 9.84 3.52 0.15
N GLU A 42 9.70 2.46 -0.65
CA GLU A 42 10.57 1.29 -0.55
C GLU A 42 11.94 1.64 -1.13
N LYS A 43 12.92 1.82 -0.23
CA LYS A 43 14.32 2.07 -0.60
C LYS A 43 15.02 0.72 -0.77
N LEU A 44 15.38 0.39 -2.00
CA LEU A 44 16.20 -0.77 -2.37
C LEU A 44 17.58 -0.74 -1.68
#